data_AF-A0A9D3LNA5-F1
#
_entry.id   AF-A0A9D3LNA5-F1
#
_cell.length_a   1.000
_cell.length_b   1.000
_cell.length_c   1.000
_cell.angle_alpha   90.00
_cell.angle_beta   90.00
_cell.angle_gamma   90.00
#
_symmetry.space_group_name_H-M   'P 1'
#
loop_
_entity.id
_entity.type
_entity.pdbx_description
1 polymer ?
#
loop_
_entity_poly.entity_id
_entity_poly.type
_entity_poly.pdbx_seq_one_letter_code
_entity_poly.pdbx_strand_id
1 'polypeptide(L)'
;MSRLANSCCLFLLFQLISAEVFLQGQDASQVLARRRRANSAFEEFRKGDMERECIEERCSYEEAREIFEDDKKTDEFWNKYFDGDSCESLPCINQGVCKDGIGKYTCYCMAGFQGVNCEIAIPQLCMNKNGECQHYCHVQKDRVQCSCVKGYFLGEDKKSCVSHDPFKCGVRKSGKTRRIYIYQPQDNSTKLGNATEEIGANNVTDAAGVNKTVTTVMKIEDIADDDYIMPEVAAQTRIVGGEECPPGDCPWQALLMNTEDMGFCGGTILNEYFILSAAHCMNQTRSFYVIVGEFDRELDEGTESIHKVEQVLTHKHYVPETYHNDIALIKLKDPIRFTPFACRPACPRTTSPRRC
;
A
#
# COMPACT_ATOMS: atom_id res chain seq x y z
N MET A 1 18.53 94.72 75.13
CA MET A 1 19.32 95.62 74.27
C MET A 1 19.29 95.02 72.86
N SER A 2 18.39 95.48 71.98
CA SER A 2 18.65 96.46 70.89
C SER A 2 19.64 95.89 69.85
N ARG A 3 19.43 95.77 68.52
CA ARG A 3 18.57 96.37 67.48
C ARG A 3 18.55 95.40 66.26
N LEU A 4 17.45 95.13 65.57
CA LEU A 4 16.96 95.76 64.31
C LEU A 4 17.98 96.03 63.19
N ALA A 5 17.83 95.33 62.05
CA ALA A 5 17.96 95.80 60.64
C ALA A 5 17.69 94.61 59.68
N ASN A 6 16.47 94.43 59.14
CA ASN A 6 15.97 94.89 57.83
C ASN A 6 16.80 94.56 56.57
N SER A 7 16.31 93.52 55.86
CA SER A 7 16.00 93.43 54.42
C SER A 7 17.04 93.88 53.37
N CYS A 8 17.50 92.93 52.54
CA CYS A 8 17.52 93.12 51.08
C CYS A 8 17.59 91.77 50.34
N CYS A 9 16.61 91.54 49.46
CA CYS A 9 16.52 90.43 48.52
C CYS A 9 17.74 90.31 47.60
N LEU A 10 18.25 89.10 47.42
CA LEU A 10 18.83 88.65 46.16
C LEU A 10 18.60 87.14 46.01
N PHE A 11 17.56 86.81 45.25
CA PHE A 11 17.31 85.46 44.74
C PHE A 11 18.45 85.08 43.80
N LEU A 12 19.36 84.22 44.24
CA LEU A 12 20.23 83.44 43.35
C LEU A 12 19.58 82.07 43.16
N LEU A 13 18.77 81.95 42.11
CA LEU A 13 18.36 80.69 41.52
C LEU A 13 19.61 80.02 40.94
N PHE A 14 20.32 79.24 41.76
CA PHE A 14 21.17 78.17 41.23
C PHE A 14 20.24 77.03 40.79
N GLN A 15 19.77 77.12 39.54
CA GLN A 15 19.22 75.97 38.83
C GLN A 15 20.36 74.96 38.68
N LEU A 16 20.30 73.88 39.47
CA LEU A 16 21.01 72.65 39.20
C LEU A 16 20.55 72.15 37.83
N ILE A 17 21.36 72.34 36.79
CA ILE A 17 21.20 71.58 35.56
C ILE A 17 21.74 70.18 35.87
N SER A 18 20.89 69.31 36.41
CA SER A 18 21.12 67.88 36.33
C SER A 18 20.94 67.48 34.88
N ALA A 19 22.05 67.33 34.16
CA ALA A 19 22.02 66.54 32.93
C ALA A 19 21.73 65.09 33.35
N GLU A 20 20.49 64.66 33.28
CA GLU A 20 20.18 63.24 33.34
C GLU A 20 20.80 62.59 32.10
N VAL A 21 21.90 61.86 32.33
CA VAL A 21 22.58 61.05 31.29
C VAL A 21 21.76 59.80 30.95
N PHE A 22 20.73 59.49 31.74
CA PHE A 22 19.87 58.32 31.58
C PHE A 22 18.43 58.75 31.35
N LEU A 23 17.86 58.33 30.21
CA LEU A 23 16.44 58.49 29.91
C LEU A 23 15.59 57.65 30.85
N GLN A 24 14.45 58.20 31.27
CA GLN A 24 13.42 57.48 32.00
C GLN A 24 12.93 56.28 31.15
N GLY A 25 12.63 55.13 31.79
CA GLY A 25 12.37 53.87 31.07
C GLY A 25 11.22 53.92 30.03
N GLN A 26 10.28 54.86 30.16
CA GLN A 26 9.23 55.10 29.17
C GLN A 26 9.72 55.90 27.95
N ASP A 27 10.71 56.78 28.15
CA ASP A 27 11.31 57.63 27.12
C ASP A 27 12.47 56.97 26.37
N ALA A 28 13.12 55.97 26.99
CA ALA A 28 14.20 55.19 26.37
C ALA A 28 13.75 54.51 25.05
N SER A 29 12.48 54.09 24.98
CA SER A 29 11.84 53.51 23.78
C SER A 29 11.71 54.48 22.61
N GLN A 30 11.78 55.80 22.84
CA GLN A 30 11.64 56.82 21.79
C GLN A 30 12.98 57.24 21.18
N VAL A 31 14.10 57.00 21.88
CA VAL A 31 15.43 57.44 21.44
C VAL A 31 16.05 56.49 20.41
N LEU A 32 15.58 55.23 20.35
CA LEU A 32 15.91 54.27 19.31
C LEU A 32 14.71 53.99 18.40
N ALA A 33 13.99 55.02 17.95
CA ALA A 33 13.06 54.89 16.83
C ALA A 33 13.87 54.65 15.53
N ARG A 34 14.37 53.43 15.36
CA ARG A 34 15.00 52.99 14.11
C ARG A 34 13.89 52.99 13.05
N ARG A 35 13.97 53.89 12.07
CA ARG A 35 13.17 53.72 10.86
C ARG A 35 13.51 52.35 10.29
N ARG A 36 12.49 51.55 9.93
CA ARG A 36 12.72 50.38 9.09
C ARG A 36 13.50 50.86 7.86
N ARG A 37 14.65 50.23 7.59
CA ARG A 37 15.30 50.36 6.28
C ARG A 37 14.48 49.64 5.24
N ALA A 38 13.73 48.60 5.65
CA ALA A 38 12.82 47.87 4.80
C ALA A 38 11.40 48.47 4.75
N ASN A 39 10.66 48.20 3.68
CA ASN A 39 9.43 48.85 3.18
C ASN A 39 9.61 50.22 2.51
N SER A 40 10.71 50.41 1.77
CA SER A 40 10.86 51.53 0.82
C SER A 40 10.01 51.27 -0.44
N ALA A 41 9.50 52.32 -1.09
CA ALA A 41 8.53 52.26 -2.20
C ALA A 41 8.93 51.43 -3.45
N PHE A 42 10.14 50.84 -3.47
CA PHE A 42 10.65 49.99 -4.55
C PHE A 42 11.39 48.74 -4.04
N GLU A 43 11.22 48.39 -2.77
CA GLU A 43 11.94 47.27 -2.17
C GLU A 43 11.44 45.90 -2.62
N GLU A 44 10.14 45.78 -2.91
CA GLU A 44 9.51 44.60 -3.53
C GLU A 44 10.12 44.24 -4.90
N PHE A 45 10.91 45.12 -5.53
CA PHE A 45 11.62 44.81 -6.78
C PHE A 45 13.02 44.20 -6.57
N ARG A 46 13.48 44.10 -5.32
CA ARG A 46 14.75 43.47 -4.98
C ARG A 46 14.52 42.01 -4.61
N LYS A 47 15.52 41.17 -4.85
CA LYS A 47 15.47 39.78 -4.37
C LYS A 47 15.49 39.79 -2.83
N GLY A 48 14.59 39.02 -2.23
CA GLY A 48 14.50 38.84 -0.78
C GLY A 48 15.84 38.42 -0.17
N ASP A 49 16.21 39.04 0.94
CA ASP A 49 17.48 38.82 1.63
C ASP A 49 17.25 38.54 3.13
N MET A 50 17.59 37.32 3.57
CA MET A 50 17.31 36.87 4.94
C MET A 50 17.94 37.75 6.01
N GLU A 51 19.21 38.14 5.83
CA GLU A 51 19.92 38.95 6.82
C GLU A 51 19.24 40.32 6.94
N ARG A 52 18.92 40.95 5.82
CA ARG A 52 18.30 42.28 5.80
C ARG A 52 16.86 42.31 6.30
N GLU A 53 16.04 41.35 5.89
CA GLU A 53 14.59 41.41 6.10
C GLU A 53 14.15 40.69 7.37
N CYS A 54 14.79 39.57 7.72
CA CYS A 54 14.36 38.74 8.85
C CYS A 54 15.31 38.76 10.05
N ILE A 55 16.59 39.12 9.90
CA ILE A 55 17.57 39.18 11.01
C ILE A 55 17.78 40.61 11.51
N GLU A 56 18.07 41.55 10.60
CA GLU A 56 18.18 42.98 10.93
C GLU A 56 16.81 43.59 11.27
N GLU A 57 15.74 43.03 10.70
CA GLU A 57 14.34 43.45 10.87
C GLU A 57 13.41 42.26 11.14
N ARG A 58 12.14 42.55 11.49
CA ARG A 58 11.11 41.52 11.65
C ARG A 58 10.33 41.37 10.35
N CYS A 59 10.48 40.24 9.69
CA CYS A 59 9.76 39.92 8.46
C CYS A 59 8.40 39.24 8.73
N SER A 60 7.53 39.32 7.73
CA SER A 60 6.27 38.60 7.60
C SER A 60 6.48 37.26 6.88
N TYR A 61 5.48 36.40 6.93
CA TYR A 61 5.54 35.09 6.27
C TYR A 61 5.73 35.22 4.75
N GLU A 62 5.10 36.24 4.14
CA GLU A 62 5.17 36.44 2.70
C GLU A 62 6.57 36.89 2.27
N GLU A 63 7.22 37.77 3.04
CA GLU A 63 8.62 38.15 2.82
C GLU A 63 9.57 36.94 2.99
N ALA A 64 9.33 36.09 4.00
CA ALA A 64 10.08 34.84 4.14
C ALA A 64 9.90 33.91 2.93
N ARG A 65 8.70 33.84 2.36
CA ARG A 65 8.39 33.03 1.17
C ARG A 65 9.14 33.51 -0.08
N GLU A 66 9.28 34.82 -0.23
CA GLU A 66 10.05 35.44 -1.30
C GLU A 66 11.56 35.18 -1.21
N ILE A 67 12.09 34.95 -0.01
CA ILE A 67 13.52 34.62 0.19
C ILE A 67 13.85 33.20 -0.30
N PHE A 68 13.02 32.21 0.02
CA PHE A 68 13.34 30.80 -0.26
C PHE A 68 12.80 30.30 -1.59
N GLU A 69 11.75 30.94 -2.14
CA GLU A 69 11.04 30.53 -3.37
C GLU A 69 10.57 29.06 -3.32
N ASP A 70 10.43 28.49 -2.12
CA ASP A 70 10.06 27.10 -1.84
C ASP A 70 9.25 27.05 -0.54
N ASP A 71 8.02 26.55 -0.63
CA ASP A 71 7.09 26.56 0.50
C ASP A 71 7.61 25.73 1.68
N LYS A 72 8.28 24.60 1.41
CA LYS A 72 8.76 23.71 2.47
C LYS A 72 9.92 24.33 3.25
N LYS A 73 10.88 24.96 2.57
CA LYS A 73 11.98 25.69 3.21
C LYS A 73 11.49 26.91 3.96
N THR A 74 10.49 27.60 3.41
CA THR A 74 9.84 28.74 4.06
C THR A 74 9.17 28.32 5.36
N ASP A 75 8.40 27.23 5.35
CA ASP A 75 7.77 26.66 6.54
C ASP A 75 8.81 26.26 7.60
N GLU A 76 9.88 25.55 7.19
CA GLU A 76 10.95 25.11 8.09
C GLU A 76 11.65 26.29 8.77
N PHE A 77 11.92 27.36 8.02
CA PHE A 77 12.45 28.61 8.59
C PHE A 77 11.44 29.29 9.51
N TRP A 78 10.19 29.42 9.05
CA TRP A 78 9.17 30.20 9.73
C TRP A 78 8.75 29.60 11.07
N ASN A 79 8.63 28.28 11.15
CA ASN A 79 8.35 27.57 12.41
C ASN A 79 9.39 27.94 13.48
N LYS A 80 10.69 27.91 13.12
CA LYS A 80 11.76 28.31 14.02
C LYS A 80 11.80 29.81 14.31
N TYR A 81 11.49 30.65 13.33
CA TYR A 81 11.57 32.10 13.44
C TYR A 81 10.47 32.70 14.33
N PHE A 82 9.26 32.12 14.31
CA PHE A 82 8.09 32.70 14.96
C PHE A 82 8.10 32.49 16.48
N ASP A 83 8.41 31.29 16.95
CA ASP A 83 8.36 30.93 18.37
C ASP A 83 9.54 30.08 18.88
N GLY A 84 10.57 29.87 18.05
CA GLY A 84 11.80 29.18 18.42
C GLY A 84 11.81 27.69 18.05
N ASP A 85 13.00 27.08 18.05
CA ASP A 85 13.18 25.69 17.65
C ASP A 85 12.85 24.74 18.81
N SER A 86 11.65 24.15 18.79
CA SER A 86 11.24 23.17 19.81
C SER A 86 12.09 21.89 19.76
N CYS A 87 12.76 21.61 18.64
CA CYS A 87 13.63 20.44 18.48
C CYS A 87 15.04 20.64 19.05
N GLU A 88 15.43 21.85 19.44
CA GLU A 88 16.76 22.14 20.01
C GLU A 88 17.03 21.37 21.31
N SER A 89 15.98 21.12 22.09
CA SER A 89 16.05 20.33 23.33
C SER A 89 16.20 18.81 23.11
N LEU A 90 16.22 18.35 21.85
CA LEU A 90 16.21 16.94 21.45
C LEU A 90 15.10 16.13 22.16
N PRO A 91 13.82 16.52 22.02
CA PRO A 91 12.73 15.90 22.77
C PRO A 91 12.41 14.47 22.30
N CYS A 92 12.69 14.14 21.03
CA CYS A 92 12.42 12.82 20.46
C CYS A 92 13.54 11.84 20.85
N ILE A 93 13.23 10.92 21.78
CA ILE A 93 14.18 9.90 22.23
C ILE A 93 14.18 8.67 21.31
N ASN A 94 15.03 7.67 21.60
CA ASN A 94 15.11 6.41 20.84
C ASN A 94 15.33 6.61 19.32
N GLN A 95 16.18 7.58 18.96
CA GLN A 95 16.51 7.92 17.57
C GLN A 95 15.31 8.42 16.73
N GLY A 96 14.25 8.93 17.38
CA GLY A 96 13.14 9.58 16.69
C GLY A 96 13.57 10.85 15.96
N VAL A 97 12.97 11.12 14.80
CA VAL A 97 13.24 12.35 14.03
C VAL A 97 12.30 13.45 14.51
N CYS A 98 12.86 14.55 15.00
CA CYS A 98 12.09 15.72 15.43
C CYS A 98 11.80 16.64 14.25
N LYS A 99 10.54 17.08 14.14
CA LYS A 99 10.14 18.16 13.25
C LYS A 99 9.44 19.26 14.03
N ASP A 100 9.98 20.46 13.93
CA ASP A 100 9.47 21.66 14.58
C ASP A 100 8.19 22.16 13.89
N GLY A 101 7.41 22.96 14.62
CA GLY A 101 6.16 23.53 14.17
C GLY A 101 5.68 24.63 15.12
N ILE A 102 4.80 25.50 14.63
CA ILE A 102 4.28 26.61 15.44
C ILE A 102 3.52 26.06 16.66
N GLY A 103 4.03 26.39 17.86
CA GLY A 103 3.50 26.04 19.16
C GLY A 103 3.60 24.55 19.51
N LYS A 104 4.27 23.74 18.70
CA LYS A 104 4.40 22.28 18.90
C LYS A 104 5.52 21.66 18.05
N TYR A 105 6.11 20.58 18.55
CA TYR A 105 6.92 19.68 17.73
C TYR A 105 6.18 18.37 17.45
N THR A 106 6.66 17.64 16.45
CA THR A 106 6.21 16.29 16.14
C THR A 106 7.42 15.36 16.09
N CYS A 107 7.35 14.24 16.82
CA CYS A 107 8.35 13.18 16.73
C CYS A 107 7.90 12.09 15.75
N TYR A 108 8.75 11.76 14.79
CA TYR A 108 8.61 10.59 13.93
C TYR A 108 9.44 9.45 14.51
N CYS A 109 8.78 8.55 15.22
CA CYS A 109 9.45 7.47 15.94
C CYS A 109 9.98 6.38 15.02
N MET A 110 11.15 5.85 15.38
CA MET A 110 11.73 4.68 14.71
C MET A 110 10.87 3.43 14.97
N ALA A 111 11.03 2.44 14.09
CA ALA A 111 10.28 1.18 14.19
C ALA A 111 10.46 0.53 15.57
N GLY A 112 9.34 0.25 16.24
CA GLY A 112 9.33 -0.33 17.59
C GLY A 112 9.14 0.67 18.72
N PHE A 113 8.97 1.97 18.43
CA PHE A 113 8.70 3.02 19.42
C PHE A 113 7.45 3.84 19.06
N GLN A 114 6.77 4.35 20.07
CA GLN A 114 5.64 5.26 19.99
C GLN A 114 5.63 6.23 21.19
N GLY A 115 4.60 7.07 21.28
CA GLY A 115 4.50 8.11 22.30
C GLY A 115 4.80 9.49 21.70
N VAL A 116 4.59 10.54 22.49
CA VAL A 116 4.79 11.93 22.03
C VAL A 116 6.28 12.17 21.74
N ASN A 117 7.15 11.55 22.53
CA ASN A 117 8.60 11.69 22.49
C ASN A 117 9.31 10.41 22.06
N CYS A 118 8.57 9.42 21.52
CA CYS A 118 9.09 8.09 21.21
C CYS A 118 9.61 7.31 22.44
N GLU A 119 9.06 7.61 23.61
CA GLU A 119 9.45 7.06 24.91
C GLU A 119 8.89 5.67 25.18
N ILE A 120 7.83 5.28 24.46
CA ILE A 120 7.15 4.01 24.66
C ILE A 120 7.72 3.01 23.66
N ALA A 121 8.49 2.05 24.14
CA ALA A 121 8.81 0.85 23.36
C ALA A 121 7.51 0.08 23.10
N ILE A 122 7.18 -0.16 21.83
CA ILE A 122 6.03 -1.00 21.45
C ILE A 122 6.44 -2.44 21.77
N PRO A 123 5.87 -3.08 22.81
CA PRO A 123 6.19 -4.47 23.06
C PRO A 123 5.79 -5.28 21.82
N GLN A 124 6.62 -6.26 21.47
CA GLN A 124 6.36 -7.24 20.40
C GLN A 124 5.12 -8.05 20.77
N LEU A 125 3.96 -7.41 20.59
CA LEU A 125 2.61 -7.91 20.75
C LEU A 125 2.01 -8.07 19.36
N CYS A 126 0.85 -8.72 19.27
CA CYS A 126 0.17 -8.96 17.99
C CYS A 126 -0.19 -7.69 17.22
N MET A 127 -0.28 -6.53 17.86
CA MET A 127 -0.59 -5.26 17.19
C MET A 127 0.58 -4.74 16.33
N ASN A 128 1.81 -5.13 16.65
CA ASN A 128 2.99 -4.74 15.89
C ASN A 128 3.42 -5.89 14.98
N LYS A 129 3.34 -5.71 13.65
CA LYS A 129 3.72 -6.72 12.64
C LYS A 129 3.18 -8.13 12.95
N ASN A 130 1.97 -8.25 13.49
CA ASN A 130 1.35 -9.52 13.90
C ASN A 130 2.19 -10.32 14.93
N GLY A 131 2.98 -9.65 15.78
CA GLY A 131 3.92 -10.32 16.70
C GLY A 131 4.99 -11.16 15.99
N GLU A 132 5.26 -10.84 14.72
CA GLU A 132 6.11 -11.60 13.79
C GLU A 132 5.58 -13.02 13.48
N CYS A 133 4.31 -13.32 13.80
CA CYS A 133 3.66 -14.57 13.43
C CYS A 133 3.30 -14.57 11.94
N GLN A 134 3.59 -15.66 11.23
CA GLN A 134 3.24 -15.78 9.81
C GLN A 134 1.72 -15.85 9.57
N HIS A 135 0.97 -16.52 10.46
CA HIS A 135 -0.49 -16.66 10.34
C HIS A 135 -1.22 -15.93 11.47
N TYR A 136 -1.48 -16.60 12.59
CA TYR A 136 -2.26 -16.03 13.68
C TYR A 136 -1.37 -15.72 14.88
N CYS A 137 -1.67 -14.61 15.55
CA CYS A 137 -1.00 -14.17 16.76
C CYS A 137 -1.99 -14.06 17.92
N HIS A 138 -1.60 -14.58 19.07
CA HIS A 138 -2.32 -14.45 20.33
C HIS A 138 -1.38 -13.98 21.44
N VAL A 139 -1.87 -13.13 22.33
CA VAL A 139 -1.12 -12.74 23.52
C VAL A 139 -1.54 -13.63 24.69
N GLN A 140 -0.62 -14.39 25.25
CA GLN A 140 -0.81 -15.16 26.48
C GLN A 140 0.18 -14.70 27.54
N LYS A 141 -0.32 -14.23 28.69
CA LYS A 141 0.51 -13.77 29.83
C LYS A 141 1.63 -12.81 29.38
N ASP A 142 1.26 -11.80 28.59
CA ASP A 142 2.17 -10.79 28.02
C ASP A 142 3.27 -11.33 27.09
N ARG A 143 3.08 -12.54 26.55
CA ARG A 143 3.96 -13.13 25.52
C ARG A 143 3.17 -13.41 24.25
N VAL A 144 3.81 -13.18 23.11
CA VAL A 144 3.26 -13.58 21.81
C VAL A 144 3.36 -15.08 21.66
N GLN A 145 2.24 -15.67 21.22
CA GLN A 145 2.14 -17.04 20.80
C GLN A 145 1.53 -17.09 19.41
N CYS A 146 2.29 -17.66 18.47
CA CYS A 146 1.83 -17.86 17.11
C CYS A 146 1.07 -19.17 16.96
N SER A 147 0.11 -19.20 16.04
CA SER A 147 -0.57 -20.41 15.61
C SER A 147 -0.84 -20.37 14.12
N CYS A 148 -1.06 -21.55 13.51
CA CYS A 148 -1.16 -21.70 12.06
C CYS A 148 -2.57 -22.08 11.63
N VAL A 149 -2.94 -21.70 10.40
CA VAL A 149 -4.16 -22.19 9.75
C VAL A 149 -4.13 -23.71 9.60
N LYS A 150 -5.32 -24.32 9.55
CA LYS A 150 -5.46 -25.76 9.34
C LYS A 150 -4.64 -26.23 8.13
N GLY A 151 -3.92 -27.34 8.29
CA GLY A 151 -3.01 -27.86 7.27
C GLY A 151 -1.59 -27.30 7.33
N TYR A 152 -1.33 -26.33 8.21
CA TYR A 152 0.00 -25.81 8.51
C TYR A 152 0.40 -26.08 9.95
N PHE A 153 1.69 -26.25 10.17
CA PHE A 153 2.34 -26.52 11.45
C PHE A 153 3.29 -25.38 11.79
N LEU A 154 3.39 -25.07 13.08
CA LEU A 154 4.30 -24.03 13.56
C LEU A 154 5.74 -24.53 13.44
N GLY A 155 6.59 -23.72 12.83
CA GLY A 155 8.02 -23.99 12.67
C GLY A 155 8.79 -23.92 13.98
N GLU A 156 10.06 -24.32 13.93
CA GLU A 156 10.96 -24.34 15.10
C GLU A 156 11.20 -22.94 15.69
N ASP A 157 11.14 -21.90 14.85
CA ASP A 157 11.23 -20.49 15.24
C ASP A 157 10.00 -19.99 16.03
N LYS A 158 8.97 -20.82 16.16
CA LYS A 158 7.67 -20.53 16.80
C LYS A 158 6.92 -19.37 16.15
N LYS A 159 7.23 -19.03 14.90
CA LYS A 159 6.68 -17.87 14.17
C LYS A 159 6.22 -18.23 12.76
N SER A 160 7.06 -18.98 12.04
CA SER A 160 6.78 -19.46 10.70
C SER A 160 5.76 -20.60 10.71
N CYS A 161 5.00 -20.71 9.63
CA CYS A 161 4.01 -21.75 9.40
C CYS A 161 4.36 -22.53 8.14
N VAL A 162 4.69 -23.81 8.32
CA VAL A 162 5.10 -24.72 7.25
C VAL A 162 4.02 -25.75 7.02
N SER A 163 3.92 -26.26 5.79
CA SER A 163 2.97 -27.33 5.47
C SER A 163 3.61 -28.29 4.48
N HIS A 164 3.42 -29.58 4.75
CA HIS A 164 3.85 -30.69 3.90
C HIS A 164 2.79 -31.08 2.86
N ASP A 165 1.61 -30.46 2.91
CA ASP A 165 0.54 -30.72 1.96
C ASP A 165 0.89 -30.05 0.60
N PRO A 166 0.99 -30.83 -0.50
CA PRO A 166 1.26 -30.28 -1.82
C PRO A 166 0.19 -29.29 -2.31
N PHE A 167 -1.03 -29.39 -1.79
CA PHE A 167 -2.18 -28.55 -2.15
C PHE A 167 -2.69 -27.71 -0.97
N LYS A 168 -1.80 -27.40 -0.02
CA LYS A 168 -2.07 -26.47 1.08
C LYS A 168 -2.77 -25.20 0.61
N CYS A 169 -3.72 -24.74 1.42
CA CYS A 169 -4.55 -23.60 1.09
C CYS A 169 -3.73 -22.31 0.94
N GLY A 170 -4.27 -21.33 0.20
CA GLY A 170 -3.76 -19.96 0.15
C GLY A 170 -2.48 -19.75 -0.64
N VAL A 171 -2.10 -20.70 -1.50
CA VAL A 171 -0.88 -20.61 -2.34
C VAL A 171 -1.24 -20.21 -3.77
N ARG A 172 -0.68 -19.09 -4.25
CA ARG A 172 -0.68 -18.67 -5.66
C ARG A 172 0.62 -19.09 -6.34
N LYS A 173 0.57 -19.48 -7.62
CA LYS A 173 1.76 -19.82 -8.43
C LYS A 173 1.85 -18.95 -9.70
N SER A 174 1.79 -17.63 -9.55
CA SER A 174 1.80 -16.64 -10.64
C SER A 174 3.00 -16.76 -11.62
N GLY A 175 4.17 -17.20 -11.16
CA GLY A 175 5.43 -17.10 -11.93
C GLY A 175 5.73 -18.23 -12.94
N LYS A 176 5.03 -19.37 -12.93
CA LYS A 176 5.32 -20.51 -13.82
C LYS A 176 4.21 -20.81 -14.84
N THR A 177 3.00 -20.34 -14.60
CA THR A 177 1.85 -20.49 -15.51
C THR A 177 2.02 -19.68 -16.79
N ARG A 178 2.74 -18.54 -16.75
CA ARG A 178 3.05 -17.69 -17.92
C ARG A 178 3.72 -18.42 -19.10
N ARG A 179 4.41 -19.55 -18.87
CA ARG A 179 5.10 -20.30 -19.94
C ARG A 179 4.34 -21.51 -20.48
N ILE A 180 3.31 -21.98 -19.78
CA ILE A 180 2.60 -23.21 -20.17
C ILE A 180 1.35 -22.89 -21.00
N TYR A 181 0.73 -21.73 -20.77
CA TYR A 181 -0.46 -21.29 -21.50
C TYR A 181 -0.06 -20.31 -22.61
N ILE A 182 0.61 -20.83 -23.65
CA ILE A 182 0.65 -20.18 -24.95
C ILE A 182 -0.45 -20.84 -25.77
N TYR A 183 -1.60 -20.18 -25.86
CA TYR A 183 -2.63 -20.54 -26.82
C TYR A 183 -2.09 -20.26 -28.22
N GLN A 184 -1.91 -21.31 -29.05
CA GLN A 184 -1.70 -21.16 -30.48
C GLN A 184 -3.04 -21.42 -31.17
N PRO A 185 -3.73 -20.38 -31.71
CA PRO A 185 -4.93 -20.59 -32.50
C PRO A 185 -4.56 -21.33 -33.80
N GLN A 186 -5.19 -22.47 -34.07
CA GLN A 186 -5.16 -23.06 -35.41
C GLN A 186 -6.10 -22.27 -36.31
N ASP A 187 -5.51 -21.43 -37.15
CA ASP A 187 -6.24 -20.68 -38.18
C ASP A 187 -6.62 -21.62 -39.34
N ASN A 188 -7.81 -22.21 -39.27
CA ASN A 188 -8.45 -22.87 -40.40
C ASN A 188 -9.40 -21.88 -41.09
N SER A 189 -8.83 -20.88 -41.77
CA SER A 189 -9.59 -20.05 -42.69
C SER A 189 -9.02 -20.15 -44.10
N THR A 190 -9.59 -21.07 -44.87
CA THR A 190 -9.65 -21.03 -46.33
C THR A 190 -10.07 -19.64 -46.81
N LYS A 191 -9.16 -18.93 -47.50
CA LYS A 191 -9.55 -17.98 -48.55
C LYS A 191 -8.69 -18.18 -49.80
N LEU A 192 -9.39 -18.67 -50.81
CA LEU A 192 -9.05 -18.80 -52.20
C LEU A 192 -8.71 -17.44 -52.83
N GLY A 193 -7.55 -17.37 -53.49
CA GLY A 193 -7.16 -16.31 -54.42
C GLY A 193 -6.13 -16.87 -55.41
N ASN A 194 -6.53 -16.97 -56.68
CA ASN A 194 -5.85 -17.69 -57.77
C ASN A 194 -4.74 -16.90 -58.48
N ALA A 195 -3.81 -17.67 -59.09
CA ALA A 195 -2.99 -17.43 -60.31
C ALA A 195 -1.82 -16.41 -60.20
N THR A 196 -0.58 -16.63 -60.68
CA THR A 196 0.05 -17.63 -61.60
C THR A 196 1.58 -17.48 -61.57
N GLU A 197 2.33 -18.59 -61.77
CA GLU A 197 3.70 -18.76 -62.36
C GLU A 197 4.93 -18.07 -61.68
N GLU A 198 6.13 -18.64 -61.50
CA GLU A 198 6.89 -19.73 -62.16
C GLU A 198 7.77 -20.57 -61.20
N ILE A 199 8.16 -21.75 -61.67
CA ILE A 199 9.05 -22.77 -61.07
C ILE A 199 10.50 -22.54 -61.50
N GLY A 200 11.45 -22.74 -60.59
CA GLY A 200 12.86 -23.00 -60.91
C GLY A 200 13.41 -24.17 -60.09
N ALA A 201 13.48 -25.35 -60.71
CA ALA A 201 14.02 -26.58 -60.15
C ALA A 201 15.56 -26.58 -60.12
N ASN A 202 16.16 -27.45 -59.29
CA ASN A 202 17.21 -28.37 -59.73
C ASN A 202 17.38 -29.54 -58.73
N ASN A 203 17.16 -30.75 -59.25
CA ASN A 203 17.47 -32.05 -58.63
C ASN A 203 18.97 -32.34 -58.73
N VAL A 204 19.55 -33.06 -57.76
CA VAL A 204 20.51 -34.15 -58.05
C VAL A 204 20.39 -35.23 -56.97
N THR A 205 19.97 -36.43 -57.39
CA THR A 205 20.13 -37.68 -56.64
C THR A 205 21.55 -38.21 -56.87
N ASP A 206 22.19 -38.74 -55.83
CA ASP A 206 23.16 -39.82 -56.05
C ASP A 206 23.26 -40.79 -54.88
N ALA A 207 23.54 -42.05 -55.23
CA ALA A 207 23.45 -43.23 -54.39
C ALA A 207 24.84 -43.67 -53.87
N ALA A 208 24.98 -43.84 -52.55
CA ALA A 208 25.85 -44.83 -51.88
C ALA A 208 25.76 -44.61 -50.35
N GLY A 209 25.33 -45.62 -49.60
CA GLY A 209 25.06 -45.50 -48.17
C GLY A 209 26.31 -45.56 -47.27
N VAL A 210 26.29 -44.79 -46.17
CA VAL A 210 26.80 -45.13 -44.82
C VAL A 210 26.16 -44.15 -43.81
N ASN A 211 25.50 -44.66 -42.77
CA ASN A 211 25.01 -43.85 -41.63
C ASN A 211 26.18 -43.35 -40.77
N LYS A 212 26.30 -42.04 -40.53
CA LYS A 212 27.10 -41.49 -39.43
C LYS A 212 26.25 -40.58 -38.56
N THR A 213 25.99 -41.03 -37.33
CA THR A 213 25.49 -40.20 -36.23
C THR A 213 26.54 -39.15 -35.87
N VAL A 214 26.16 -37.88 -35.93
CA VAL A 214 26.93 -36.78 -35.32
C VAL A 214 26.01 -36.07 -34.33
N THR A 215 26.26 -36.36 -33.06
CA THR A 215 25.72 -35.62 -31.92
C THR A 215 26.49 -34.31 -31.81
N THR A 216 25.82 -33.19 -32.01
CA THR A 216 26.36 -31.87 -31.65
C THR A 216 25.41 -31.17 -30.70
N VAL A 217 25.84 -31.12 -29.44
CA VAL A 217 25.33 -30.25 -28.38
C VAL A 217 25.55 -28.80 -28.84
N MET A 218 24.48 -28.05 -29.07
CA MET A 218 24.58 -26.60 -29.30
C MET A 218 24.26 -25.84 -28.02
N LYS A 219 25.22 -25.00 -27.65
CA LYS A 219 25.23 -24.09 -26.51
C LYS A 219 24.09 -23.08 -26.59
N ILE A 220 23.51 -22.80 -25.43
CA ILE A 220 22.61 -21.68 -25.16
C ILE A 220 23.49 -20.48 -24.82
N GLU A 221 23.45 -19.44 -25.64
CA GLU A 221 23.77 -18.05 -25.28
C GLU A 221 23.35 -17.17 -26.46
N ASP A 222 22.17 -16.55 -26.32
CA ASP A 222 21.84 -15.18 -26.73
C ASP A 222 20.35 -14.95 -26.47
N ILE A 223 20.07 -14.30 -25.34
CA ILE A 223 18.73 -13.86 -24.93
C ILE A 223 18.41 -12.64 -25.78
N ALA A 224 17.63 -12.85 -26.84
CA ALA A 224 16.91 -11.78 -27.50
C ALA A 224 15.68 -11.42 -26.64
N ASP A 225 15.49 -10.12 -26.45
CA ASP A 225 14.35 -9.47 -25.81
C ASP A 225 13.05 -10.09 -26.32
N ASP A 226 12.35 -10.84 -25.48
CA ASP A 226 11.10 -11.51 -25.85
C ASP A 226 9.95 -10.62 -25.35
N ASP A 227 9.30 -9.97 -26.31
CA ASP A 227 8.28 -8.96 -26.10
C ASP A 227 7.15 -9.47 -25.18
N TYR A 228 6.75 -8.64 -24.22
CA TYR A 228 5.57 -8.86 -23.40
C TYR A 228 4.31 -8.77 -24.28
N ILE A 229 3.81 -9.91 -24.76
CA ILE A 229 2.48 -9.98 -25.35
C ILE A 229 1.45 -9.99 -24.21
N MET A 230 0.87 -8.83 -23.95
CA MET A 230 -0.33 -8.69 -23.11
C MET A 230 -1.52 -9.34 -23.84
N PRO A 231 -2.39 -10.09 -23.13
CA PRO A 231 -3.64 -10.58 -23.72
C PRO A 231 -4.45 -9.39 -24.25
N GLU A 232 -4.99 -9.54 -25.46
CA GLU A 232 -5.80 -8.51 -26.10
C GLU A 232 -7.11 -8.33 -25.30
N VAL A 233 -7.35 -7.08 -24.91
CA VAL A 233 -8.40 -6.65 -23.99
C VAL A 233 -9.78 -7.05 -24.54
N ALA A 234 -10.42 -8.04 -23.92
CA ALA A 234 -11.87 -8.18 -24.01
C ALA A 234 -12.50 -6.96 -23.30
N ALA A 235 -13.01 -6.02 -24.09
CA ALA A 235 -13.48 -4.69 -23.67
C ALA A 235 -14.77 -4.68 -22.82
N GLN A 236 -14.97 -5.67 -21.94
CA GLN A 236 -16.05 -5.70 -20.96
C GLN A 236 -15.54 -6.17 -19.59
N THR A 237 -14.90 -5.25 -18.86
CA THR A 237 -14.67 -5.44 -17.43
C THR A 237 -16.01 -5.41 -16.69
N ARG A 238 -16.59 -6.58 -16.40
CA ARG A 238 -17.78 -6.70 -15.52
C ARG A 238 -17.51 -6.18 -14.10
N ILE A 239 -16.24 -6.11 -13.70
CA ILE A 239 -15.77 -5.62 -12.39
C ILE A 239 -15.24 -4.19 -12.55
N VAL A 240 -15.89 -3.22 -11.91
CA VAL A 240 -15.54 -1.79 -12.00
C VAL A 240 -14.20 -1.53 -11.31
N GLY A 241 -13.22 -1.03 -12.08
CA GLY A 241 -11.88 -0.70 -11.57
C GLY A 241 -11.02 -1.92 -11.21
N GLY A 242 -11.39 -3.11 -11.68
CA GLY A 242 -10.63 -4.34 -11.47
C GLY A 242 -9.50 -4.52 -12.49
N GLU A 243 -8.49 -5.28 -12.10
CA GLU A 243 -7.50 -5.89 -13.00
C GLU A 243 -7.89 -7.34 -13.30
N GLU A 244 -7.45 -7.86 -14.45
CA GLU A 244 -7.64 -9.26 -14.81
C GLU A 244 -6.84 -10.17 -13.87
N CYS A 245 -7.42 -11.29 -13.43
CA CYS A 245 -6.72 -12.26 -12.57
C CYS A 245 -6.02 -13.32 -13.41
N PRO A 246 -4.68 -13.31 -13.58
CA PRO A 246 -4.01 -14.23 -14.50
C PRO A 246 -4.20 -15.71 -14.17
N PRO A 247 -3.95 -16.63 -15.13
CA PRO A 247 -4.04 -18.07 -14.90
C PRO A 247 -3.24 -18.53 -13.67
N GLY A 248 -3.96 -19.13 -12.71
CA GLY A 248 -3.42 -19.66 -11.45
C GLY A 248 -3.25 -18.67 -10.30
N ASP A 249 -3.71 -17.42 -10.46
CA ASP A 249 -3.72 -16.43 -9.38
C ASP A 249 -4.99 -16.43 -8.55
N CYS A 250 -6.09 -16.96 -9.09
CA CYS A 250 -7.36 -17.16 -8.40
C CYS A 250 -7.77 -18.63 -8.36
N PRO A 251 -6.90 -19.56 -7.90
CA PRO A 251 -7.15 -21.00 -8.08
C PRO A 251 -8.32 -21.54 -7.23
N TRP A 252 -8.82 -20.77 -6.26
CA TRP A 252 -9.99 -21.10 -5.45
C TRP A 252 -11.31 -20.60 -6.05
N GLN A 253 -11.28 -19.91 -7.19
CA GLN A 253 -12.48 -19.40 -7.83
C GLN A 253 -13.38 -20.55 -8.29
N ALA A 254 -14.67 -20.44 -7.99
CA ALA A 254 -15.70 -21.35 -8.47
C ALA A 254 -16.80 -20.55 -9.17
N LEU A 255 -17.40 -21.14 -10.21
CA LEU A 255 -18.53 -20.61 -10.96
C LEU A 255 -19.76 -21.47 -10.71
N LEU A 256 -20.88 -20.85 -10.33
CA LEU A 256 -22.17 -21.53 -10.16
C LEU A 256 -23.01 -21.36 -11.43
N MET A 257 -23.37 -22.49 -12.03
CA MET A 257 -24.08 -22.58 -13.30
C MET A 257 -25.48 -23.16 -13.09
N ASN A 258 -26.49 -22.49 -13.66
CA ASN A 258 -27.86 -23.00 -13.61
C ASN A 258 -28.06 -24.16 -14.61
N THR A 259 -29.27 -24.70 -14.68
CA THR A 259 -29.62 -25.77 -15.63
C THR A 259 -29.71 -25.32 -17.10
N GLU A 260 -29.61 -24.02 -17.36
CA GLU A 260 -29.63 -23.40 -18.70
C GLU A 260 -28.22 -22.96 -19.12
N ASP A 261 -27.18 -23.47 -18.44
CA ASP A 261 -25.77 -23.16 -18.66
C ASP A 261 -25.43 -21.67 -18.57
N MET A 262 -26.18 -20.94 -17.74
CA MET A 262 -25.90 -19.55 -17.38
C MET A 262 -25.27 -19.44 -16.00
N GLY A 263 -24.10 -18.79 -15.96
CA GLY A 263 -23.39 -18.48 -14.72
C GLY A 263 -24.08 -17.37 -13.94
N PHE A 264 -24.63 -17.69 -12.77
CA PHE A 264 -25.44 -16.75 -11.97
C PHE A 264 -24.73 -16.23 -10.73
N CYS A 265 -23.81 -17.01 -10.14
CA CYS A 265 -23.05 -16.62 -8.96
C CYS A 265 -21.63 -17.21 -8.98
N GLY A 266 -20.79 -16.71 -8.09
CA GLY A 266 -19.47 -17.27 -7.81
C GLY A 266 -19.42 -18.07 -6.52
N GLY A 267 -18.27 -18.67 -6.26
CA GLY A 267 -17.95 -19.32 -5.00
C GLY A 267 -16.44 -19.40 -4.76
N THR A 268 -16.10 -19.93 -3.59
CA THR A 268 -14.70 -20.13 -3.17
C THR A 268 -14.49 -21.55 -2.68
N ILE A 269 -13.50 -22.24 -3.24
CA ILE A 269 -13.12 -23.60 -2.82
C ILE A 269 -12.54 -23.55 -1.40
N LEU A 270 -13.13 -24.31 -0.47
CA LEU A 270 -12.61 -24.46 0.90
C LEU A 270 -11.81 -25.76 1.09
N ASN A 271 -12.23 -26.83 0.42
CA ASN A 271 -11.58 -28.13 0.39
C ASN A 271 -12.14 -28.94 -0.81
N GLU A 272 -11.83 -30.23 -0.88
CA GLU A 272 -12.21 -31.10 -1.99
C GLU A 272 -13.72 -31.22 -2.20
N TYR A 273 -14.54 -30.97 -1.17
CA TYR A 273 -15.99 -31.19 -1.20
C TYR A 273 -16.82 -29.92 -0.96
N PHE A 274 -16.23 -28.87 -0.41
CA PHE A 274 -16.98 -27.71 0.07
C PHE A 274 -16.61 -26.44 -0.69
N ILE A 275 -17.65 -25.79 -1.23
CA ILE A 275 -17.60 -24.45 -1.81
C ILE A 275 -18.34 -23.49 -0.88
N LEU A 276 -17.72 -22.34 -0.61
CA LEU A 276 -18.35 -21.22 0.08
C LEU A 276 -19.02 -20.31 -0.95
N SER A 277 -20.26 -19.89 -0.70
CA SER A 277 -20.96 -18.88 -1.50
C SER A 277 -21.94 -18.09 -0.62
N ALA A 278 -22.72 -17.21 -1.24
CA ALA A 278 -23.75 -16.43 -0.58
C ALA A 278 -25.07 -17.23 -0.48
N ALA A 279 -25.86 -16.99 0.57
CA ALA A 279 -27.16 -17.63 0.73
C ALA A 279 -28.20 -17.14 -0.30
N HIS A 280 -28.15 -15.86 -0.68
CA HIS A 280 -29.07 -15.29 -1.68
C HIS A 280 -28.92 -15.94 -3.05
N CYS A 281 -27.73 -16.44 -3.40
CA CYS A 281 -27.48 -17.20 -4.62
C CYS A 281 -28.28 -18.51 -4.65
N MET A 282 -28.56 -19.11 -3.50
CA MET A 282 -29.19 -20.44 -3.41
C MET A 282 -30.70 -20.40 -3.70
N ASN A 283 -31.32 -19.22 -3.70
CA ASN A 283 -32.74 -19.06 -4.01
C ASN A 283 -33.02 -18.76 -5.49
N GLN A 284 -31.99 -18.55 -6.31
CA GLN A 284 -32.17 -18.15 -7.71
C GLN A 284 -32.56 -19.33 -8.62
N THR A 285 -32.13 -20.55 -8.28
CA THR A 285 -32.34 -21.75 -9.11
C THR A 285 -32.64 -22.95 -8.23
N ARG A 286 -33.46 -23.89 -8.71
CA ARG A 286 -33.79 -25.12 -7.95
C ARG A 286 -32.65 -26.14 -7.94
N SER A 287 -31.88 -26.16 -9.03
CA SER A 287 -30.74 -27.06 -9.24
C SER A 287 -29.66 -26.29 -9.99
N PHE A 288 -28.41 -26.55 -9.63
CA PHE A 288 -27.24 -25.96 -10.26
C PHE A 288 -26.04 -26.90 -10.13
N TYR A 289 -24.98 -26.62 -10.87
CA TYR A 289 -23.70 -27.30 -10.76
C TYR A 289 -22.56 -26.28 -10.62
N VAL A 290 -21.39 -26.76 -10.22
CA VAL A 290 -20.22 -25.93 -9.97
C VAL A 290 -19.14 -26.24 -10.99
N ILE A 291 -18.57 -25.21 -11.60
CA ILE A 291 -17.34 -25.31 -12.39
C ILE A 291 -16.20 -24.71 -11.57
N VAL A 292 -15.07 -25.42 -11.50
CA VAL A 292 -13.81 -24.94 -10.91
C VAL A 292 -12.69 -25.06 -11.94
N GLY A 293 -11.66 -24.22 -11.84
CA GLY A 293 -10.52 -24.24 -12.77
C GLY A 293 -10.72 -23.37 -14.02
N GLU A 294 -11.95 -22.94 -14.27
CA GLU A 294 -12.34 -21.98 -15.31
C GLU A 294 -11.57 -20.65 -15.24
N PHE A 295 -10.99 -20.23 -16.36
CA PHE A 295 -10.35 -18.92 -16.52
C PHE A 295 -10.99 -18.10 -17.65
N ASP A 296 -11.05 -18.63 -18.87
CA ASP A 296 -11.74 -17.98 -20.00
C ASP A 296 -13.07 -18.67 -20.35
N ARG A 297 -14.18 -17.97 -20.06
CA ARG A 297 -15.55 -18.49 -20.23
C ARG A 297 -15.93 -18.81 -21.67
N GLU A 298 -15.16 -18.35 -22.65
CA GLU A 298 -15.41 -18.61 -24.07
C GLU A 298 -14.61 -19.81 -24.60
N LEU A 299 -13.69 -20.36 -23.79
CA LEU A 299 -12.76 -21.40 -24.19
C LEU A 299 -12.79 -22.59 -23.21
N ASP A 300 -12.66 -23.81 -23.73
CA ASP A 300 -12.38 -25.00 -22.91
C ASP A 300 -10.87 -25.23 -22.87
N GLU A 301 -10.24 -24.95 -21.73
CA GLU A 301 -8.79 -24.99 -21.54
C GLU A 301 -8.31 -26.37 -21.02
N GLY A 302 -9.25 -27.29 -20.75
CA GLY A 302 -9.01 -28.62 -20.17
C GLY A 302 -8.62 -28.61 -18.68
N THR A 303 -8.71 -27.46 -18.00
CA THR A 303 -8.47 -27.34 -16.55
C THR A 303 -9.76 -27.31 -15.73
N GLU A 304 -10.87 -27.12 -16.42
CA GLU A 304 -12.22 -27.00 -15.93
C GLU A 304 -12.69 -28.35 -15.40
N SER A 305 -13.31 -28.31 -14.23
CA SER A 305 -13.92 -29.48 -13.63
C SER A 305 -15.34 -29.17 -13.20
N ILE A 306 -16.26 -29.97 -13.69
CA ILE A 306 -17.70 -29.84 -13.45
C ILE A 306 -18.10 -30.77 -12.31
N HIS A 307 -18.70 -30.19 -11.26
CA HIS A 307 -19.13 -30.90 -10.06
C HIS A 307 -20.64 -30.73 -9.81
N LYS A 308 -21.32 -31.86 -9.59
CA LYS A 308 -22.72 -31.86 -9.15
C LYS A 308 -22.83 -31.51 -7.68
N VAL A 309 -23.90 -30.82 -7.31
CA VAL A 309 -24.21 -30.47 -5.92
C VAL A 309 -24.96 -31.62 -5.25
N GLU A 310 -24.47 -32.04 -4.08
CA GLU A 310 -25.12 -33.03 -3.22
C GLU A 310 -26.07 -32.35 -2.23
N GLN A 311 -25.60 -31.27 -1.59
CA GLN A 311 -26.36 -30.58 -0.55
C GLN A 311 -25.98 -29.09 -0.48
N VAL A 312 -26.95 -28.25 -0.18
CA VAL A 312 -26.75 -26.83 0.14
C VAL A 312 -27.10 -26.61 1.61
N LEU A 313 -26.21 -25.93 2.33
CA LEU A 313 -26.33 -25.58 3.74
C LEU A 313 -26.33 -24.05 3.84
N THR A 314 -27.51 -23.44 3.82
CA THR A 314 -27.67 -22.00 4.09
C THR A 314 -27.56 -21.72 5.58
N HIS A 315 -27.04 -20.55 5.95
CA HIS A 315 -26.98 -20.16 7.34
C HIS A 315 -28.38 -20.06 7.96
N LYS A 316 -28.57 -20.68 9.14
CA LYS A 316 -29.88 -20.78 9.81
C LYS A 316 -30.53 -19.42 10.12
N HIS A 317 -29.73 -18.37 10.25
CA HIS A 317 -30.17 -17.00 10.55
C HIS A 317 -30.00 -16.05 9.35
N TYR A 318 -30.01 -16.57 8.13
CA TYR A 318 -30.02 -15.74 6.93
C TYR A 318 -31.34 -14.95 6.83
N VAL A 319 -31.25 -13.64 6.58
CA VAL A 319 -32.39 -12.72 6.43
C VAL A 319 -32.37 -12.10 5.03
N PRO A 320 -33.27 -12.51 4.11
CA PRO A 320 -33.27 -12.07 2.72
C PRO A 320 -33.42 -10.55 2.52
N GLU A 321 -34.15 -9.88 3.41
CA GLU A 321 -34.47 -8.45 3.27
C GLU A 321 -33.25 -7.56 3.59
N THR A 322 -32.37 -8.04 4.47
CA THR A 322 -31.22 -7.27 4.96
C THR A 322 -29.89 -7.87 4.51
N TYR A 323 -29.90 -9.03 3.86
CA TYR A 323 -28.73 -9.86 3.57
C TYR A 323 -27.91 -10.20 4.82
N HIS A 324 -28.54 -10.19 6.01
CA HIS A 324 -27.86 -10.56 7.24
C HIS A 324 -27.56 -12.05 7.23
N ASN A 325 -26.33 -12.44 7.59
CA ASN A 325 -25.80 -13.80 7.49
C ASN A 325 -25.99 -14.44 6.10
N ASP A 326 -25.73 -13.66 5.04
CA ASP A 326 -25.78 -14.10 3.65
C ASP A 326 -24.60 -15.03 3.28
N ILE A 327 -24.62 -16.24 3.83
CA ILE A 327 -23.56 -17.24 3.68
C ILE A 327 -24.17 -18.64 3.53
N ALA A 328 -23.62 -19.42 2.60
CA ALA A 328 -23.99 -20.79 2.35
C ALA A 328 -22.77 -21.67 2.07
N LEU A 329 -22.85 -22.93 2.48
CA LEU A 329 -21.90 -23.98 2.12
C LEU A 329 -22.55 -24.94 1.14
N ILE A 330 -21.86 -25.21 0.04
CA ILE A 330 -22.29 -26.13 -1.01
C ILE A 330 -21.41 -27.37 -0.91
N LYS A 331 -22.03 -28.51 -0.65
CA LYS A 331 -21.37 -29.82 -0.62
C LYS A 331 -21.46 -30.44 -2.02
N LEU A 332 -20.31 -30.76 -2.59
CA LEU A 332 -20.17 -31.42 -3.88
C LEU A 332 -20.35 -32.94 -3.74
N LYS A 333 -20.90 -33.56 -4.77
CA LYS A 333 -21.10 -35.01 -4.84
C LYS A 333 -19.78 -35.77 -5.02
N ASP A 334 -18.90 -35.23 -5.84
CA ASP A 334 -17.60 -35.82 -6.19
C ASP A 334 -16.47 -34.83 -5.82
N PRO A 335 -15.31 -35.31 -5.35
CA PRO A 335 -14.24 -34.45 -4.86
C PRO A 335 -13.53 -33.72 -6.01
N ILE A 336 -13.17 -32.46 -5.75
CA ILE A 336 -12.31 -31.65 -6.63
C ILE A 336 -10.91 -32.27 -6.66
N ARG A 337 -10.36 -32.43 -7.87
CA ARG A 337 -8.97 -32.82 -8.07
C ARG A 337 -8.09 -31.57 -8.11
N PHE A 338 -7.34 -31.36 -7.03
CA PHE A 338 -6.43 -30.22 -6.95
C PHE A 338 -5.25 -30.37 -7.90
N THR A 339 -4.88 -29.28 -8.57
CA THR A 339 -3.70 -29.23 -9.43
C THR A 339 -2.72 -28.17 -8.91
N PRO A 340 -1.46 -28.17 -9.39
CA PRO A 340 -0.50 -27.16 -8.99
C PRO A 340 -0.87 -25.73 -9.42
N PHE A 341 -1.72 -25.58 -10.43
CA PHE A 341 -1.99 -24.33 -11.13
C PHE A 341 -3.47 -23.91 -11.11
N ALA A 342 -4.39 -24.82 -10.82
CA ALA A 342 -5.82 -24.56 -10.75
C ALA A 342 -6.47 -25.33 -9.59
N CYS A 343 -7.70 -24.96 -9.25
CA CYS A 343 -8.54 -25.69 -8.29
C CYS A 343 -7.85 -25.89 -6.93
N ARG A 344 -7.36 -24.82 -6.29
CA ARG A 344 -6.74 -24.91 -4.94
C ARG A 344 -7.62 -24.25 -3.90
N PRO A 345 -7.63 -24.73 -2.65
CA PRO A 345 -8.49 -24.15 -1.62
C PRO A 345 -7.97 -22.79 -1.12
N ALA A 346 -8.89 -21.90 -0.79
CA ALA A 346 -8.60 -20.71 0.01
C ALA A 346 -8.42 -21.10 1.48
N CYS A 347 -7.64 -20.32 2.23
CA CYS A 347 -7.49 -20.52 3.68
C CYS A 347 -8.60 -19.76 4.43
N PRO A 348 -9.60 -20.44 5.02
CA PRO A 348 -10.56 -19.75 5.89
C PRO A 348 -9.84 -19.22 7.14
N ARG A 349 -10.10 -17.96 7.47
CA ARG A 349 -9.60 -17.38 8.73
C ARG A 349 -10.39 -17.95 9.89
N THR A 350 -9.70 -18.52 10.88
CA THR A 350 -10.30 -18.76 12.18
C THR A 350 -10.14 -17.49 13.01
N THR A 351 -11.26 -16.88 13.42
CA THR A 351 -11.21 -15.94 14.52
C THR A 351 -11.11 -16.78 15.80
N SER A 352 -10.06 -16.59 16.58
CA SER A 352 -10.12 -17.04 17.99
C SER A 352 -11.38 -16.43 18.59
N PRO A 353 -12.13 -17.14 19.44
CA PRO A 353 -13.28 -16.54 20.11
C PRO A 353 -12.77 -15.29 20.82
N ARG A 354 -13.14 -14.11 20.32
CA ARG A 354 -13.00 -12.89 21.10
C ARG A 354 -13.82 -13.20 22.35
N ARG A 355 -13.18 -13.32 23.51
CA ARG A 355 -13.90 -13.09 24.76
C ARG A 355 -14.33 -11.64 24.66
N CYS A 356 -15.59 -11.44 24.29
CA CYS A 356 -16.26 -10.17 24.47
C CYS A 356 -16.22 -9.76 25.95
#